data_AF-A0A561T342-F1
#
_entry.id   AF-A0A561T342-F1
#
_cell.length_a   1.000
_cell.length_b   1.000
_cell.length_c   1.000
_cell.angle_alpha   90.00
_cell.angle_beta   90.00
_cell.angle_gamma   90.00
#
_symmetry.space_group_name_H-M   'P 1'
#
loop_
_entity.id
_entity.type
_entity.pdbx_description
1 polymer ?
#
loop_
_entity_poly.entity_id
_entity_poly.type
_entity_poly.pdbx_seq_one_letter_code
_entity_poly.pdbx_strand_id
1 'polypeptide(L)'
;MPGGWEWLIVIGVLVLLFGAKRLPEMARSVGQSARVFKGEMKGLKKDDEAGKPAEQSADKPADPPAATPPAALPQSGNTAQNGQGVAKSAQPGHGTNTQ
;
A
#
# COMPACT_ATOMS: atom_id res chain seq x y z
N MET A 1 6.04 -45.12 10.00
CA MET A 1 6.58 -43.86 9.47
C MET A 1 5.41 -43.10 8.88
N PRO A 2 4.91 -42.03 9.51
CA PRO A 2 3.85 -41.21 8.89
C PRO A 2 4.41 -40.67 7.57
N GLY A 3 3.82 -41.12 6.46
CA GLY A 3 4.23 -40.71 5.13
C GLY A 3 3.61 -39.36 4.88
N GLY A 4 4.30 -38.40 4.27
CA GLY A 4 3.78 -37.03 4.08
C GLY A 4 2.45 -36.88 3.32
N TRP A 5 1.77 -37.97 2.96
CA TRP A 5 0.43 -38.03 2.39
C TRP A 5 -0.68 -37.50 3.31
N GLU A 6 -0.47 -37.38 4.64
CA GLU A 6 -1.49 -36.82 5.52
C GLU A 6 -1.59 -35.28 5.46
N TRP A 7 -0.48 -34.59 5.14
CA TRP A 7 -0.41 -33.12 5.20
C TRP A 7 -1.34 -32.41 4.22
N LEU A 8 -1.43 -32.91 3.00
CA LEU A 8 -2.25 -32.35 1.94
C LEU A 8 -3.75 -32.59 2.18
N ILE A 9 -4.13 -33.65 2.90
CA ILE A 9 -5.51 -33.86 3.35
C ILE A 9 -5.89 -32.80 4.39
N VAL A 10 -5.02 -32.54 5.37
CA VAL A 10 -5.27 -31.53 6.41
C VAL A 10 -5.39 -30.13 5.81
N ILE A 11 -4.45 -29.75 4.93
CA ILE A 11 -4.51 -28.46 4.22
C ILE A 11 -5.75 -28.39 3.33
N GLY A 12 -6.13 -29.48 2.67
CA GLY A 12 -7.34 -29.57 1.85
C GLY A 12 -8.61 -29.27 2.64
N VAL A 13 -8.74 -29.85 3.84
CA VAL A 13 -9.88 -29.58 4.74
C VAL A 13 -9.89 -28.12 5.20
N LEU A 14 -8.73 -27.58 5.62
CA LEU A 14 -8.60 -26.15 5.97
C LEU A 14 -9.02 -25.22 4.83
N VAL A 15 -8.58 -25.51 3.60
CA VAL A 15 -8.97 -24.73 2.42
C VAL A 15 -10.47 -24.88 2.11
N LEU A 16 -11.07 -26.03 2.37
CA LEU A 16 -12.51 -26.23 2.16
C LEU A 16 -13.36 -25.45 3.18
N LEU A 17 -12.92 -25.37 4.43
CA LEU A 17 -13.62 -24.64 5.50
C LEU A 17 -13.42 -23.12 5.39
N PHE A 18 -12.19 -22.67 5.17
CA PHE A 18 -11.84 -21.26 5.13
C PHE A 18 -11.96 -20.65 3.73
N GLY A 19 -11.86 -21.48 2.68
CA GLY A 19 -11.86 -21.07 1.28
C GLY A 19 -10.46 -20.77 0.72
N ALA A 20 -10.26 -21.07 -0.57
CA ALA A 20 -8.98 -20.92 -1.28
C ALA A 20 -8.43 -19.48 -1.30
N LYS A 21 -9.29 -18.47 -1.15
CA LYS A 21 -8.91 -17.05 -1.16
C LYS A 21 -8.57 -16.50 0.24
N ARG A 22 -9.07 -17.12 1.31
CA ARG A 22 -8.88 -16.64 2.70
C ARG A 22 -7.57 -17.14 3.31
N LEU A 23 -7.16 -18.38 3.03
CA LEU A 23 -5.87 -18.91 3.48
C LEU A 23 -4.66 -18.02 3.07
N PRO A 24 -4.50 -17.63 1.78
CA PRO A 24 -3.39 -16.79 1.36
C PRO A 24 -3.50 -15.34 1.86
N GLU A 25 -4.71 -14.82 2.02
CA GLU A 25 -4.94 -13.48 2.56
C GLU A 25 -4.52 -13.39 4.03
N MET A 26 -4.96 -14.35 4.85
CA MET A 26 -4.58 -14.43 6.27
C MET A 26 -3.07 -14.70 6.41
N ALA A 27 -2.51 -15.59 5.60
CA ALA A 27 -1.07 -15.86 5.60
C ALA A 27 -0.24 -14.63 5.21
N ARG A 28 -0.69 -13.80 4.26
CA ARG A 28 -0.01 -12.56 3.90
C ARG A 28 -0.01 -11.54 5.03
N SER A 29 -1.16 -11.30 5.67
CA SER A 29 -1.29 -10.36 6.79
C SER A 29 -0.43 -10.81 7.99
N VAL A 30 -0.56 -12.07 8.40
CA VAL A 30 0.24 -12.66 9.50
C VAL A 30 1.73 -12.69 9.15
N GLY A 31 2.07 -13.01 7.89
CA GLY A 31 3.44 -13.04 7.40
C GLY A 31 4.11 -11.67 7.40
N GLN A 32 3.36 -10.60 7.11
CA GLN A 32 3.87 -9.24 7.14
C GLN A 32 4.21 -8.79 8.56
N SER A 33 3.32 -9.03 9.53
CA SER A 33 3.62 -8.80 10.95
C SER A 33 4.81 -9.64 11.42
N ALA A 34 4.82 -10.94 11.11
CA ALA A 34 5.91 -11.84 11.47
C ALA A 34 7.26 -11.43 10.86
N ARG A 35 7.28 -10.83 9.65
CA ARG A 35 8.50 -10.34 9.00
C ARG A 35 9.08 -9.12 9.72
N VAL A 36 8.23 -8.20 10.17
CA VAL A 36 8.65 -7.04 10.98
C VAL A 36 9.25 -7.52 12.30
N PHE A 37 8.53 -8.38 13.04
CA PHE A 37 9.03 -8.95 14.29
C PHE A 37 10.33 -9.75 14.09
N LYS A 38 10.44 -10.54 13.00
CA LYS A 38 11.68 -11.27 12.67
C LYS A 38 12.82 -10.32 12.34
N GLY A 39 12.54 -9.21 11.66
CA GLY A 39 13.52 -8.18 11.31
C GLY A 39 14.10 -7.50 12.54
N GLU A 40 13.24 -7.05 13.45
CA GLU A 40 13.63 -6.43 14.73
C GLU A 40 14.39 -7.44 15.62
N MET A 41 13.87 -8.66 15.76
CA MET A 41 14.53 -9.72 16.52
C MET A 41 15.89 -10.12 15.93
N LYS A 42 16.04 -10.04 14.59
CA LYS A 42 17.31 -10.32 13.92
C LYS A 42 18.30 -9.17 14.07
N GLY A 43 17.85 -7.92 14.18
CA GLY A 43 18.70 -6.77 14.54
C GLY A 43 19.35 -6.99 15.90
N LEU A 44 18.54 -7.33 16.91
CA LEU A 44 19.00 -7.66 18.27
C LEU A 44 19.99 -8.84 18.30
N LYS A 45 19.78 -9.84 17.45
CA LYS A 45 20.69 -11.01 17.33
C LYS A 45 22.01 -10.68 16.62
N LYS A 46 22.03 -9.60 15.82
CA LYS A 46 23.10 -9.26 14.89
C LYS A 46 23.96 -8.09 15.38
N ASP A 47 23.47 -7.33 16.35
CA ASP A 47 24.31 -6.47 17.20
C ASP A 47 25.29 -7.29 18.07
N ASP A 48 25.01 -8.58 18.31
CA ASP A 48 25.94 -9.51 18.99
C ASP A 48 26.96 -10.16 18.03
N GLU A 49 26.67 -10.25 16.72
CA GLU A 49 27.54 -10.81 15.68
C GLU A 49 27.68 -9.82 14.51
N ALA A 50 28.68 -8.95 14.59
CA ALA A 50 28.94 -7.85 13.66
C ALA A 50 28.80 -8.19 12.15
N GLY A 51 28.00 -7.38 11.45
CA GLY A 51 28.29 -6.94 10.07
C GLY A 51 27.83 -7.83 8.91
N LYS A 52 26.57 -7.70 8.48
CA LYS A 52 26.14 -8.03 7.10
C LYS A 52 24.85 -7.26 6.77
N PRO A 53 24.79 -6.42 5.72
CA PRO A 53 23.54 -5.75 5.33
C PRO A 53 22.48 -6.81 4.96
N ALA A 54 21.30 -6.75 5.58
CA ALA A 54 20.17 -7.56 5.12
C ALA A 54 19.47 -6.77 4.00
N GLU A 55 19.61 -7.25 2.77
CA GLU A 55 18.91 -6.73 1.60
C GLU A 55 17.41 -6.59 1.88
N GLN A 56 16.98 -5.33 1.82
CA GLN A 56 15.60 -4.86 1.81
C GLN A 56 14.86 -5.51 0.63
N SER A 57 14.22 -6.66 0.85
CA SER A 57 13.40 -7.28 -0.19
C SER A 57 12.10 -6.49 -0.36
N ALA A 58 12.10 -5.68 -1.42
CA ALA A 58 11.00 -5.29 -2.29
C ALA A 58 9.58 -5.54 -1.76
N ASP A 59 8.99 -4.47 -1.22
CA ASP A 59 7.55 -4.27 -1.20
C ASP A 59 7.11 -3.91 -2.64
N LYS A 60 6.79 -4.92 -3.45
CA LYS A 60 5.92 -4.75 -4.61
C LYS A 60 4.58 -5.35 -4.23
N PRO A 61 3.53 -4.55 -4.01
CA PRO A 61 2.17 -5.05 -3.93
C PRO A 61 1.91 -5.85 -5.21
N ALA A 62 1.77 -7.17 -5.08
CA ALA A 62 1.23 -8.00 -6.13
C ALA A 62 -0.29 -7.75 -6.14
N ASP A 63 -0.69 -6.67 -6.82
CA ASP A 63 -2.03 -6.54 -7.36
C ASP A 63 -2.35 -7.85 -8.11
N PRO A 64 -3.48 -8.53 -7.83
CA PRO A 64 -3.96 -9.54 -8.74
C PRO A 64 -4.18 -8.84 -10.10
N PRO A 65 -3.74 -9.40 -11.23
CA PRO A 65 -4.12 -8.86 -12.54
C PRO A 65 -5.63 -9.03 -12.68
N ALA A 66 -6.37 -8.02 -12.27
CA ALA A 66 -7.76 -7.84 -12.68
C ALA A 66 -7.69 -7.49 -14.16
N ALA A 67 -8.00 -8.48 -14.99
CA ALA A 67 -8.30 -8.28 -16.39
C ALA A 67 -9.50 -7.33 -16.51
N THR A 68 -9.25 -6.03 -16.64
CA THR A 68 -10.20 -5.07 -17.18
C THR A 68 -9.60 -4.50 -18.46
N PRO A 69 -10.25 -4.67 -19.63
CA PRO A 69 -9.75 -4.15 -20.91
C PRO A 69 -9.60 -2.61 -20.86
N PRO A 70 -8.62 -2.03 -21.58
CA PRO A 70 -8.36 -0.61 -21.53
C PRO A 70 -9.49 0.16 -22.24
N ALA A 71 -10.43 0.68 -21.46
CA ALA A 71 -11.36 1.71 -21.88
C ALA A 71 -11.05 2.98 -21.08
N ALA A 72 -10.09 3.77 -21.55
CA ALA A 72 -9.81 5.09 -21.03
C ALA A 72 -9.42 6.06 -22.16
N LEU A 73 -10.44 6.57 -22.86
CA LEU A 73 -10.49 7.96 -23.33
C LEU A 73 -11.79 8.53 -22.76
N PRO A 74 -11.69 9.53 -21.86
CA PRO A 74 -11.78 10.91 -22.34
C PRO A 74 -10.70 11.83 -21.77
N GLN A 75 -10.05 12.55 -22.67
CA GLN A 75 -9.28 13.75 -22.36
C GLN A 75 -10.20 14.88 -21.86
N SER A 76 -9.56 15.83 -21.17
CA SER A 76 -9.96 17.23 -21.01
C SER A 76 -10.82 17.57 -19.78
N GLY A 77 -10.12 17.80 -18.66
CA GLY A 77 -10.67 18.36 -17.43
C GLY A 77 -9.86 19.52 -16.89
N ASN A 78 -9.39 20.44 -17.73
CA ASN A 78 -8.67 21.63 -17.25
C ASN A 78 -8.98 22.90 -18.06
N THR A 79 -10.19 23.46 -17.87
CA THR A 79 -10.54 24.82 -18.36
C THR A 79 -11.44 25.60 -17.38
N ALA A 80 -11.32 25.39 -16.07
CA ALA A 80 -12.10 26.14 -15.08
C ALA A 80 -11.22 26.77 -13.98
N GLN A 81 -10.16 27.47 -14.36
CA GLN A 81 -9.51 28.43 -13.47
C GLN A 81 -8.69 29.48 -14.24
N ASN A 82 -9.34 30.33 -15.02
CA ASN A 82 -8.78 31.65 -15.32
C ASN A 82 -9.90 32.65 -15.61
N GLY A 83 -10.55 33.10 -14.53
CA GLY A 83 -11.66 34.05 -14.53
C GLY A 83 -11.40 35.28 -13.67
N GLN A 84 -10.14 35.71 -13.53
CA GLN A 84 -9.80 36.94 -12.81
C GLN A 84 -8.97 37.85 -13.71
N GLY A 85 -9.71 38.67 -14.45
CA GLY A 85 -9.17 39.71 -15.32
C GLY A 85 -10.28 40.58 -15.91
N VAL A 86 -11.36 40.83 -15.15
CA VAL A 86 -12.35 41.85 -15.49
C VAL A 86 -11.98 43.13 -14.77
N ALA A 87 -11.78 44.17 -15.58
CA ALA A 87 -11.51 45.53 -15.20
C ALA A 87 -12.43 46.03 -14.07
N LYS A 88 -11.86 46.77 -13.12
CA LYS A 88 -12.58 47.90 -12.51
C LYS A 88 -11.60 49.00 -12.11
N SER A 89 -11.59 49.98 -13.01
CA SER A 89 -11.18 51.35 -12.85
C SER A 89 -11.61 52.02 -11.54
N ALA A 90 -10.80 53.01 -11.15
CA ALA A 90 -11.17 54.26 -10.48
C ALA A 90 -11.71 54.18 -9.03
N GLN A 91 -10.98 54.73 -8.06
CA GLN A 91 -10.96 56.16 -7.67
C GLN A 91 -10.47 56.31 -6.21
N PRO A 92 -9.76 57.41 -5.84
CA PRO A 92 -9.12 57.58 -4.55
C PRO A 92 -10.08 58.15 -3.51
N GLY A 93 -9.81 57.92 -2.23
CA GLY A 93 -10.62 58.46 -1.13
C GLY A 93 -9.92 58.33 0.21
N HIS A 94 -9.51 59.48 0.72
CA HIS A 94 -8.91 59.75 2.02
C HIS A 94 -9.64 59.10 3.21
N GLY A 95 -8.87 58.72 4.23
CA GLY A 95 -9.40 58.35 5.55
C GLY A 95 -8.28 58.06 6.55
N THR A 96 -7.75 59.10 7.18
CA THR A 96 -6.94 59.05 8.40
C THR A 96 -7.74 58.40 9.54
N ASN A 97 -7.16 57.42 10.23
CA ASN A 97 -7.64 56.95 11.54
C ASN A 97 -6.37 56.72 12.37
N THR A 98 -5.90 57.62 13.25
CA THR A 98 -6.48 58.13 14.51
C THR A 98 -6.88 57.01 15.48
N GLN A 99 -5.99 56.84 16.47
CA GLN A 99 -6.04 56.08 17.73
C GLN A 99 -6.28 54.57 17.71
#